data_AF-A0A5J4KYW4-F1
#
_entry.id   AF-A0A5J4KYW4-F1
#
_cell.length_a   1.000
_cell.length_b   1.000
_cell.length_c   1.000
_cell.angle_alpha   90.00
_cell.angle_beta   90.00
_cell.angle_gamma   90.00
#
_symmetry.space_group_name_H-M   'P 1'
#
loop_
_entity.id
_entity.type
_entity.pdbx_description
1 polymer ?
#
loop_
_entity_poly.entity_id
_entity_poly.type
_entity_poly.pdbx_seq_one_letter_code
_entity_poly.pdbx_strand_id
1 'polypeptide(L)' 'MNSFDQLAQEIFRQKQTMETLQAENAELHRQIADIQDGRGVFIMVGDQRYSLRSLREAVNDRERGRNSF' A
#
# COMPACT_ATOMS: atom_id res chain seq x y z
N MET A 1 16.75 -23.79 -37.42
CA MET A 1 15.86 -23.51 -36.27
C MET A 1 15.73 -22.00 -36.21
N ASN A 2 14.51 -21.48 -36.40
CA ASN A 2 14.25 -20.08 -36.79
C ASN A 2 14.48 -19.11 -35.63
N SER A 3 15.40 -18.16 -35.80
CA SER A 3 15.68 -17.06 -34.87
C SER A 3 14.44 -16.19 -34.58
N PHE A 4 13.49 -16.13 -35.53
CA PHE A 4 12.22 -15.42 -35.36
C PHE A 4 11.32 -16.05 -34.29
N ASP A 5 11.24 -17.39 -34.24
CA ASP A 5 10.42 -18.10 -33.25
C ASP A 5 11.00 -17.93 -31.83
N GLN A 6 12.33 -17.86 -31.72
CA GLN A 6 13.00 -17.57 -30.45
C GLN A 6 12.72 -16.15 -29.97
N LEU A 7 12.75 -15.16 -30.89
CA LEU A 7 12.43 -13.78 -30.56
C LEU A 7 10.96 -13.64 -30.13
N ALA A 8 10.03 -14.30 -30.83
CA ALA A 8 8.61 -14.30 -30.48
C ALA A 8 8.36 -14.92 -29.09
N GLN A 9 9.03 -16.03 -28.76
CA GLN A 9 8.95 -16.65 -27.44
C GLN A 9 9.50 -15.74 -26.33
N GLU A 10 10.60 -15.04 -26.60
CA GLU A 10 11.21 -14.17 -25.60
C GLU A 10 10.36 -12.91 -25.35
N ILE A 11 9.79 -12.31 -26.40
CA ILE A 11 8.83 -11.21 -26.25
C ILE A 11 7.61 -11.65 -25.45
N PHE A 12 7.10 -12.86 -25.69
CA PHE A 12 5.98 -13.41 -24.94
C PHE A 12 6.31 -13.59 -23.46
N ARG A 13 7.49 -14.14 -23.14
CA ARG A 13 7.97 -14.28 -21.76
C ARG A 13 8.12 -12.93 -21.08
N GLN A 14 8.72 -11.96 -21.76
CA GLN A 14 8.88 -10.61 -21.23
C GLN A 14 7.54 -9.96 -20.91
N LYS A 15 6.54 -10.12 -21.79
CA LYS A 15 5.19 -9.63 -21.56
C LYS A 15 4.57 -10.25 -20.29
N GLN A 16 4.66 -11.57 -20.13
CA GLN A 16 4.11 -12.27 -18.97
C GLN A 16 4.79 -11.84 -17.65
N THR A 17 6.12 -11.64 -17.68
CA THR A 17 6.87 -11.09 -16.55
C THR A 17 6.39 -9.67 -16.24
N MET A 18 6.18 -8.84 -17.25
CA MET A 18 5.73 -7.47 -17.06
C MET A 18 4.33 -7.40 -16.42
N GLU A 19 3.40 -8.25 -16.85
CA GLU A 19 2.06 -8.37 -16.27
C GLU A 19 2.13 -8.79 -14.79
N THR A 20 3.01 -9.73 -14.47
CA THR A 20 3.24 -10.18 -13.08
C THR A 20 3.78 -9.03 -12.22
N LEU A 21 4.80 -8.31 -12.70
CA LEU A 21 5.38 -7.17 -12.00
C LEU A 21 4.36 -6.04 -11.78
N GLN A 22 3.47 -5.80 -12.75
CA GLN A 22 2.41 -4.81 -12.59
C GLN A 22 1.41 -5.20 -11.49
N ALA A 23 1.02 -6.48 -11.44
CA ALA A 23 0.13 -6.98 -10.41
C ALA A 23 0.77 -6.86 -9.01
N GLU A 24 2.04 -7.24 -8.86
CA GLU A 24 2.79 -7.10 -7.62
C GLU A 24 2.94 -5.64 -7.20
N ASN A 25 3.24 -4.74 -8.15
CA ASN A 25 3.38 -3.32 -7.88
C ASN A 25 2.05 -2.70 -7.37
N ALA A 26 0.93 -3.06 -7.98
CA ALA A 26 -0.39 -2.61 -7.54
C ALA A 26 -0.71 -3.10 -6.11
N GLU A 27 -0.38 -4.35 -5.79
CA GLU A 27 -0.58 -4.92 -4.46
C GLU A 27 0.33 -4.27 -3.41
N LEU A 28 1.60 -4.01 -3.73
CA LEU A 28 2.51 -3.27 -2.85
C LEU A 28 1.99 -1.86 -2.54
N HIS A 29 1.48 -1.15 -3.56
CA HIS A 29 0.88 0.16 -3.34
C HIS A 29 -0.36 0.10 -2.44
N ARG A 30 -1.20 -0.93 -2.60
CA ARG A 30 -2.33 -1.17 -1.69
C ARG A 30 -1.84 -1.38 -0.25
N GLN A 31 -0.85 -2.23 -0.04
CA GLN A 31 -0.29 -2.51 1.28
C GLN A 31 0.32 -1.26 1.92
N ILE A 32 1.06 -0.46 1.15
CA ILE A 32 1.61 0.82 1.61
C ILE A 32 0.49 1.79 2.00
N ALA A 33 -0.57 1.90 1.18
CA ALA A 33 -1.71 2.75 1.50
C ALA A 33 -2.40 2.33 2.79
N ASP A 34 -2.57 1.02 3.02
CA ASP A 34 -3.14 0.49 4.25
C ASP A 34 -2.27 0.83 5.48
N ILE A 35 -0.95 0.71 5.36
CA ILE A 35 0.00 1.09 6.42
C ILE A 35 -0.05 2.61 6.67
N GLN A 36 -0.07 3.44 5.62
CA GLN A 36 -0.17 4.90 5.72
C GLN A 36 -1.50 5.35 6.35
N ASP A 37 -2.57 4.60 6.13
CA ASP A 37 -3.84 4.78 6.82
C ASP A 37 -3.80 4.37 8.30
N GLY A 38 -2.67 3.87 8.78
CA GLY A 38 -2.49 3.38 10.14
C GLY A 38 -3.24 2.09 10.40
N ARG A 39 -3.68 1.37 9.35
CA ARG A 39 -4.32 0.05 9.49
C ARG A 39 -3.26 -0.95 9.90
N GLY A 40 -3.48 -1.59 11.05
CA GLY A 40 -2.54 -2.56 11.60
C GLY A 40 -1.35 -1.96 12.37
N VAL A 41 -1.21 -0.64 12.43
CA VAL A 41 -0.19 0.04 13.25
C VAL A 41 -0.77 0.37 14.62
N PHE A 42 -0.10 -0.11 15.68
CA PHE A 42 -0.52 0.10 17.06
C PHE A 42 0.62 0.67 17.89
N ILE A 43 0.30 1.60 18.77
CA ILE A 43 1.24 2.14 19.76
C ILE A 43 0.78 1.75 21.16
N MET A 44 1.75 1.52 22.04
CA MET A 44 1.53 1.29 23.46
C MET A 44 1.78 2.59 24.22
N VAL A 45 0.83 3.03 25.04
CA VAL A 45 1.01 4.15 25.97
C VAL A 45 0.64 3.64 27.36
N GLY A 46 1.66 3.47 28.22
CA GLY A 46 1.51 2.68 29.44
C GLY A 46 1.04 1.25 29.12
N ASP A 47 0.02 0.78 29.84
CA ASP A 47 -0.57 -0.55 29.65
C ASP A 47 -1.69 -0.58 28.58
N GLN A 48 -1.93 0.52 27.87
CA GLN A 48 -3.00 0.62 26.89
C GLN A 48 -2.47 0.62 25.45
N ARG A 49 -3.14 -0.16 24.59
CA ARG A 49 -2.84 -0.28 23.16
C ARG A 49 -3.81 0.57 22.35
N TYR A 50 -3.28 1.48 21.55
CA TYR A 50 -4.06 2.34 20.66
C TYR A 50 -3.74 2.03 19.20
N SER A 51 -4.76 2.04 18.33
CA SER A 51 -4.51 2.05 16.89
C SER A 51 -4.06 3.45 16.47
N LEU A 52 -3.08 3.53 15.56
CA LEU A 52 -2.61 4.83 15.09
C LEU A 52 -3.74 5.61 14.38
N ARG A 53 -4.63 4.89 13.70
CA ARG A 53 -5.82 5.45 13.06
C ARG A 53 -6.75 6.15 14.07
N SER A 54 -7.11 5.49 15.16
CA SER A 54 -8.00 6.09 16.17
C SER A 54 -7.41 7.34 16.81
N LEU A 55 -6.08 7.39 16.98
CA LEU A 55 -5.39 8.58 17.46
C LEU A 55 -5.43 9.72 16.45
N ARG A 56 -5.21 9.42 15.16
CA ARG A 56 -5.30 10.42 14.07
C ARG A 56 -6.71 11.02 13.99
N GLU A 57 -7.75 10.19 14.10
CA GLU A 57 -9.14 10.62 14.11
C GLU A 57 -9.43 11.54 15.31
N ALA A 58 -9.01 11.15 16.52
CA ALA A 58 -9.17 11.98 17.72
C ALA A 58 -8.46 13.35 17.64
N VAL A 59 -7.27 13.41 17.04
CA VAL A 59 -6.55 14.67 16.81
C VAL A 59 -7.31 15.56 15.82
N ASN A 60 -7.77 15.00 14.71
CA ASN A 60 -8.51 15.74 13.69
C ASN A 60 -9.83 16.32 14.25
N ASP A 61 -10.55 15.58 15.09
CA ASP A 61 -11.78 16.06 15.72
C ASP A 61 -11.52 17.20 16.72
N ARG A 62 -10.38 17.14 17.43
CA ARG A 62 -9.93 18.23 18.31
C ARG A 62 -9.60 19.50 17.52
N GLU A 63 -8.96 19.37 16.36
CA GLU A 63 -8.65 20.52 15.49
C GLU A 63 -9.91 21.15 14.88
N ARG A 64 -10.91 20.35 14.49
CA ARG A 64 -12.21 20.86 14.02
C ARG A 64 -12.96 21.63 15.10
N GLY A 65 -12.96 21.14 16.33
CA GLY A 65 -13.54 21.85 17.47
C GLY A 65 -12.80 23.16 17.80
N ARG A 66 -11.50 23.25 17.49
CA ARG A 66 -10.69 24.45 17.75
C ARG A 66 -10.84 25.54 16.69
N ASN A 67 -11.15 25.18 15.45
CA ASN A 67 -11.38 26.13 14.34
C ASN A 67 -12.84 26.62 14.23
N SER A 68 -13.72 26.20 15.15
CA SER A 68 -15.13 26.58 15.16
C SER A 68 -15.46 27.69 16.17
N PHE A 69 -14.44 28.36 16.73
CA PHE A 69 -14.54 29.52 17.62
C PHE A 69 -13.69 30.67 17.11
#